data_AF-A0A534WIC4-F1
#
_entry.id   AF-A0A534WIC4-F1
#
_cell.length_a   1.000
_cell.length_b   1.000
_cell.length_c   1.000
_cell.angle_alpha   90.00
_cell.angle_beta   90.00
_cell.angle_gamma   90.00
#
_symmetry.space_group_name_H-M   'P 1'
#
loop_
_entity.id
_entity.type
_entity.pdbx_description
1 polymer ?
#
loop_
_entity_poly.entity_id
_entity_poly.type
_entity_poly.pdbx_seq_one_letter_code
_entity_poly.pdbx_strand_id
1 'polypeptide(L)'
;MKLQWSCRATVIAVLVASLGFLIWPSRAQAVSSFGGQATGVQVFVPATGLTIKAASGQLPPTGGEVDASLLSGDIPGSTTGGVVALAAGALHSVVVGLDETNAETSLTNVSLTVSGNGISSDFLMAHSNASCGPAIAGSSQLQNLVINGQPITVTGNPNQTVSLPNGTATINEQTPAVAGSTAELRVVALHVITIDAITGQVLADVQLAIADAMIDCQPGSGPPGDATTGGGWIPVAPGGGKGTFGVEGAYQPDGTLAGHVVYIDHDIDLKVQSTGMTNFVPGCTSHIDGTATANSAPVTFNVIVTDHGEPGTSDTFSIVIPELGYSQSGTLGGGNIKVHRLHCQ
;
A
#
# COMPACT_ATOMS: atom_id res chain seq x y z
N MET A 1 97.94 -10.82 -38.00
CA MET A 1 97.84 -10.08 -36.72
C MET A 1 96.36 -9.91 -36.40
N LYS A 2 95.98 -10.23 -35.17
CA LYS A 2 94.64 -10.33 -34.56
C LYS A 2 93.90 -11.66 -34.77
N LEU A 3 93.62 -12.24 -33.61
CA LEU A 3 93.33 -13.62 -33.25
C LEU A 3 91.81 -13.83 -33.18
N GLN A 4 91.38 -15.05 -33.52
CA GLN A 4 90.03 -15.57 -33.27
C GLN A 4 89.74 -15.59 -31.76
N TRP A 5 88.49 -15.31 -31.36
CA TRP A 5 87.94 -15.86 -30.11
C TRP A 5 86.41 -16.02 -30.18
N SER A 6 85.99 -17.22 -29.78
CA SER A 6 84.61 -17.67 -29.65
C SER A 6 83.88 -16.94 -28.51
N CYS A 7 82.58 -16.74 -28.63
CA CYS A 7 81.73 -16.53 -27.45
C CYS A 7 80.54 -17.49 -27.47
N ARG A 8 80.38 -18.17 -26.33
CA ARG A 8 79.47 -19.28 -26.06
C ARG A 8 78.04 -18.73 -25.88
N ALA A 9 77.06 -19.49 -26.37
CA ALA A 9 75.65 -19.25 -26.09
C ALA A 9 75.32 -19.60 -24.63
N THR A 10 74.73 -18.66 -23.90
CA THR A 10 74.20 -18.88 -22.55
C THR A 10 72.68 -18.91 -22.63
N VAL A 11 72.09 -20.07 -22.37
CA VAL A 11 70.64 -20.27 -22.24
C VAL A 11 70.22 -19.84 -20.84
N ILE A 12 69.35 -18.84 -20.72
CA ILE A 12 68.71 -18.47 -19.46
C ILE A 12 67.31 -19.10 -19.45
N ALA A 13 67.12 -20.11 -18.59
CA ALA A 13 65.83 -20.73 -18.34
C ALA A 13 65.01 -19.84 -17.39
N VAL A 14 63.86 -19.35 -17.86
CA VAL A 14 62.89 -18.61 -17.04
C VAL A 14 61.94 -19.61 -16.40
N LEU A 15 62.02 -19.75 -15.07
CA LEU A 15 61.10 -20.52 -14.23
C LEU A 15 59.86 -19.67 -13.97
N VAL A 16 58.73 -20.01 -14.62
CA VAL A 16 57.42 -19.41 -14.34
C VAL A 16 56.76 -20.21 -13.22
N ALA A 17 56.70 -19.63 -12.02
CA ALA A 17 55.92 -20.18 -10.91
C ALA A 17 54.45 -19.80 -11.08
N SER A 18 53.61 -20.76 -11.44
CA SER A 18 52.14 -20.62 -11.51
C SER A 18 51.54 -20.64 -10.11
N LEU A 19 51.33 -19.47 -9.51
CA LEU A 19 50.43 -19.30 -8.36
C LEU A 19 48.98 -19.45 -8.85
N GLY A 20 48.42 -20.65 -8.69
CA GLY A 20 46.99 -20.88 -8.83
C GLY A 20 46.23 -20.25 -7.66
N PHE A 21 45.65 -19.07 -7.88
CA PHE A 21 44.62 -18.54 -6.99
C PHE A 21 43.33 -19.35 -7.20
N LEU A 22 43.00 -20.24 -6.26
CA LEU A 22 41.66 -20.79 -6.12
C LEU A 22 40.76 -19.69 -5.55
N ILE A 23 40.14 -18.92 -6.44
CA ILE A 23 39.04 -18.02 -6.08
C ILE A 23 37.83 -18.93 -5.90
N TRP A 24 37.47 -19.29 -4.67
CA TRP A 24 36.16 -19.86 -4.42
C TRP A 24 35.12 -18.78 -4.70
N PRO A 25 34.15 -19.00 -5.62
CA PRO A 25 33.01 -18.11 -5.71
C PRO A 25 32.24 -18.22 -4.40
N SER A 26 32.21 -17.14 -3.63
CA SER A 26 31.22 -16.97 -2.57
C SER A 26 29.85 -17.19 -3.22
N ARG A 27 29.09 -18.19 -2.77
CA ARG A 27 27.69 -18.31 -3.18
C ARG A 27 26.98 -17.07 -2.64
N ALA A 28 26.66 -16.11 -3.50
CA ALA A 28 25.67 -15.10 -3.17
C ALA A 28 24.38 -15.88 -2.85
N GLN A 29 23.92 -15.78 -1.61
CA GLN A 29 22.61 -16.31 -1.23
C GLN A 29 21.59 -15.42 -1.93
N ALA A 30 20.82 -15.97 -2.86
CA ALA A 30 19.72 -15.25 -3.47
C ALA A 30 18.67 -14.99 -2.38
N VAL A 31 18.42 -13.73 -2.05
CA VAL A 31 17.36 -13.30 -1.13
C VAL A 31 16.07 -13.13 -1.92
N SER A 32 14.91 -13.37 -1.29
CA SER A 32 13.61 -13.14 -1.93
C SER A 32 13.54 -11.74 -2.55
N SER A 33 12.94 -11.65 -3.73
CA SER A 33 12.65 -10.37 -4.37
C SER A 33 11.24 -9.94 -4.02
N PHE A 34 11.07 -8.70 -3.62
CA PHE A 34 9.77 -8.11 -3.34
C PHE A 34 9.25 -7.33 -4.54
N GLY A 35 7.96 -7.01 -4.55
CA GLY A 35 7.34 -6.21 -5.60
C GLY A 35 5.90 -5.86 -5.25
N GLY A 36 5.23 -5.15 -6.15
CA GLY A 36 3.87 -4.69 -5.94
C GLY A 36 3.78 -3.18 -5.75
N GLN A 37 2.55 -2.73 -5.55
CA GLN A 37 2.17 -1.31 -5.48
C GLN A 37 0.81 -1.16 -4.78
N ALA A 38 0.62 -0.08 -4.04
CA ALA A 38 -0.67 0.33 -3.54
C ALA A 38 -1.17 1.53 -4.34
N THR A 39 -2.45 1.54 -4.71
CA THR A 39 -3.06 2.63 -5.48
C THR A 39 -4.45 2.93 -4.94
N GLY A 40 -4.63 4.12 -4.37
CA GLY A 40 -5.93 4.53 -3.85
C GLY A 40 -6.99 4.66 -4.95
N VAL A 41 -6.62 5.27 -6.08
CA VAL A 41 -7.54 5.50 -7.21
C VAL A 41 -6.82 5.30 -8.53
N GLN A 42 -7.47 4.59 -9.45
CA GLN A 42 -7.14 4.54 -10.87
C GLN A 42 -8.39 4.75 -11.70
N VAL A 43 -8.36 5.72 -12.61
CA VAL A 43 -9.45 6.02 -13.56
C VAL A 43 -8.88 6.02 -14.96
N PHE A 44 -9.55 5.32 -15.88
CA PHE A 44 -9.27 5.33 -17.30
C PHE A 44 -10.54 5.65 -18.10
N VAL A 45 -10.47 6.65 -18.99
CA VAL A 45 -11.56 7.06 -19.88
C VAL A 45 -11.11 6.87 -21.34
N PRO A 46 -11.45 5.72 -21.98
CA PRO A 46 -10.91 5.35 -23.28
C PRO A 46 -11.15 6.38 -24.39
N ALA A 47 -12.32 7.02 -24.41
CA ALA A 47 -12.70 7.99 -25.45
C ALA A 47 -11.74 9.21 -25.50
N THR A 48 -11.07 9.53 -24.39
CA THR A 48 -10.12 10.64 -24.30
C THR A 48 -8.67 10.18 -24.11
N GLY A 49 -8.46 8.90 -23.82
CA GLY A 49 -7.15 8.36 -23.40
C GLY A 49 -6.70 8.85 -22.01
N LEU A 50 -7.56 9.55 -21.27
CA LEU A 50 -7.23 10.09 -19.95
C LEU A 50 -7.01 8.96 -18.94
N THR A 51 -5.89 9.03 -18.22
CA THR A 51 -5.60 8.18 -17.06
C THR A 51 -5.30 9.06 -15.86
N ILE A 52 -5.98 8.82 -14.74
CA ILE A 52 -5.69 9.43 -13.44
C ILE A 52 -5.29 8.31 -12.49
N LYS A 53 -4.18 8.48 -11.78
CA LYS A 53 -3.68 7.46 -10.85
C LYS A 53 -3.05 8.12 -9.62
N ALA A 54 -3.47 7.69 -8.43
CA ALA A 54 -2.90 8.07 -7.15
C ALA A 54 -2.28 6.82 -6.50
N ALA A 55 -0.98 6.64 -6.67
CA ALA A 55 -0.25 5.44 -6.28
C ALA A 55 0.93 5.75 -5.36
N SER A 56 1.27 4.79 -4.49
CA SER A 56 2.45 4.87 -3.63
C SER A 56 3.75 4.90 -4.43
N GLY A 57 3.80 4.10 -5.50
CA GLY A 57 5.03 3.81 -6.24
C GLY A 57 5.22 2.30 -6.34
N GLN A 58 6.31 1.85 -6.93
CA GLN A 58 6.62 0.42 -7.01
C GLN A 58 7.55 0.05 -5.86
N LEU A 59 7.24 -1.01 -5.14
CA LEU A 59 8.13 -1.55 -4.11
C LEU A 59 9.45 -2.03 -4.75
N PRO A 60 10.63 -1.63 -4.23
CA PRO A 60 11.90 -2.13 -4.73
C PRO A 60 12.05 -3.65 -4.55
N PRO A 61 12.75 -4.34 -5.47
CA PRO A 61 13.09 -5.76 -5.32
C PRO A 61 13.82 -6.12 -4.03
N THR A 62 14.53 -5.16 -3.44
CA THR A 62 15.26 -5.32 -2.17
C THR A 62 14.38 -5.27 -0.93
N GLY A 63 13.08 -4.97 -1.07
CA GLY A 63 12.16 -4.75 0.05
C GLY A 63 12.25 -3.34 0.63
N GLY A 64 11.76 -3.18 1.86
CA GLY A 64 11.47 -1.89 2.49
C GLY A 64 10.00 -1.53 2.36
N GLU A 65 9.68 -0.25 2.28
CA GLU A 65 8.31 0.25 2.15
C GLU A 65 8.19 1.38 1.13
N VAL A 66 6.99 1.52 0.56
CA VAL A 66 6.62 2.62 -0.32
C VAL A 66 5.17 3.00 -0.07
N ASP A 67 4.94 4.27 0.23
CA ASP A 67 3.63 4.79 0.65
C ASP A 67 3.19 6.05 -0.10
N ALA A 68 1.90 6.36 0.01
CA ALA A 68 1.33 7.66 -0.33
C ALA A 68 0.05 7.90 0.47
N SER A 69 -0.22 9.17 0.76
CA SER A 69 -1.46 9.59 1.42
C SER A 69 -1.96 10.95 0.95
N LEU A 70 -3.27 11.16 1.10
CA LEU A 70 -3.94 12.40 0.73
C LEU A 70 -5.16 12.62 1.63
N LEU A 71 -5.45 13.87 1.99
CA LEU A 71 -6.64 14.21 2.80
C LEU A 71 -7.95 14.29 2.00
N SER A 72 -7.87 14.45 0.68
CA SER A 72 -9.04 14.55 -0.20
C SER A 72 -8.70 14.02 -1.59
N GLY A 73 -9.38 12.96 -2.02
CA GLY A 73 -9.28 12.38 -3.35
C GLY A 73 -10.39 12.88 -4.27
N ASP A 74 -10.21 14.07 -4.85
CA ASP A 74 -11.22 14.68 -5.73
C ASP A 74 -10.84 14.58 -7.22
N ILE A 75 -11.75 14.02 -8.01
CA ILE A 75 -11.73 14.06 -9.48
C ILE A 75 -13.00 14.80 -9.93
N PRO A 76 -12.90 16.10 -10.26
CA PRO A 76 -14.04 16.84 -10.80
C PRO A 76 -14.55 16.20 -12.09
N GLY A 77 -15.87 16.11 -12.24
CA GLY A 77 -16.49 15.54 -13.45
C GLY A 77 -16.05 16.24 -14.74
N SER A 78 -15.77 17.55 -14.68
CA SER A 78 -15.24 18.30 -15.82
C SER A 78 -13.90 17.78 -16.34
N THR A 79 -13.07 17.19 -15.46
CA THR A 79 -11.76 16.61 -15.81
C THR A 79 -11.92 15.42 -16.76
N THR A 80 -13.05 14.71 -16.67
CA THR A 80 -13.31 13.47 -17.42
C THR A 80 -14.42 13.64 -18.48
N GLY A 81 -14.80 14.88 -18.78
CA GLY A 81 -15.90 15.18 -19.72
C GLY A 81 -17.29 14.79 -19.19
N GLY A 82 -17.45 14.65 -17.86
CA GLY A 82 -18.68 14.25 -17.18
C GLY A 82 -18.86 12.74 -17.04
N VAL A 83 -17.89 11.93 -17.49
CA VAL A 83 -17.99 10.47 -17.44
C VAL A 83 -17.73 9.94 -16.03
N VAL A 84 -16.73 10.48 -15.33
CA VAL A 84 -16.34 10.08 -13.97
C VAL A 84 -16.17 11.29 -13.07
N ALA A 85 -16.85 11.31 -11.94
CA ALA A 85 -16.59 12.23 -10.84
C ALA A 85 -16.37 11.44 -9.56
N LEU A 86 -15.32 11.78 -8.81
CA LEU A 86 -15.02 11.17 -7.52
C LEU A 86 -14.83 12.26 -6.48
N ALA A 87 -15.44 12.07 -5.32
CA ALA A 87 -15.03 12.72 -4.09
C ALA A 87 -14.73 11.63 -3.06
N ALA A 88 -13.62 11.75 -2.36
CA ALA A 88 -13.20 10.84 -1.30
C ALA A 88 -12.45 11.64 -0.24
N GLY A 89 -12.57 11.23 1.02
CA GLY A 89 -11.83 11.79 2.14
C GLY A 89 -10.37 11.36 2.16
N ALA A 90 -9.89 10.92 3.33
CA ALA A 90 -8.55 10.41 3.49
C ALA A 90 -8.31 9.18 2.58
N LEU A 91 -7.19 9.22 1.86
CA LEU A 91 -6.60 8.15 1.07
C LEU A 91 -5.30 7.71 1.74
N HIS A 92 -5.16 6.40 1.89
CA HIS A 92 -3.97 5.72 2.38
C HIS A 92 -3.57 4.63 1.40
N SER A 93 -2.28 4.49 1.14
CA SER A 93 -1.73 3.46 0.26
C SER A 93 -0.32 3.13 0.72
N VAL A 94 -0.04 1.87 1.01
CA VAL A 94 1.28 1.42 1.46
C VAL A 94 1.56 0.01 0.97
N VAL A 95 2.82 -0.27 0.65
CA VAL A 95 3.32 -1.63 0.44
C VAL A 95 4.59 -1.80 1.23
N VAL A 96 4.69 -2.90 1.97
CA VAL A 96 5.84 -3.28 2.79
C VAL A 96 6.35 -4.64 2.32
N GLY A 97 7.63 -4.75 2.02
CA GLY A 97 8.33 -6.00 1.73
C GLY A 97 9.46 -6.24 2.71
N LEU A 98 9.21 -7.09 3.71
CA LEU A 98 10.21 -7.49 4.71
C LEU A 98 10.43 -9.00 4.63
N ASP A 99 9.63 -9.82 5.31
CA ASP A 99 9.70 -11.29 5.19
C ASP A 99 8.67 -11.85 4.20
N GLU A 100 7.64 -11.05 3.96
CA GLU A 100 6.54 -11.22 3.02
C GLU A 100 6.25 -9.84 2.42
N THR A 101 5.45 -9.80 1.37
CA THR A 101 4.93 -8.55 0.83
C THR A 101 3.50 -8.34 1.31
N ASN A 102 3.25 -7.22 1.96
CA ASN A 102 1.93 -6.77 2.37
C ASN A 102 1.62 -5.44 1.67
N ALA A 103 0.50 -5.39 0.95
CA ALA A 103 -0.03 -4.17 0.36
C ALA A 103 -1.37 -3.85 1.01
N GLU A 104 -1.58 -2.57 1.30
CA GLU A 104 -2.81 -2.05 1.89
C GLU A 104 -3.17 -0.72 1.27
N THR A 105 -4.46 -0.49 1.08
CA THR A 105 -4.97 0.82 0.74
C THR A 105 -6.38 1.01 1.25
N SER A 106 -6.68 2.22 1.71
CA SER A 106 -8.01 2.59 2.16
C SER A 106 -8.43 3.98 1.70
N LEU A 107 -9.74 4.13 1.53
CA LEU A 107 -10.42 5.37 1.17
C LEU A 107 -11.61 5.56 2.09
N THR A 108 -11.90 6.81 2.41
CA THR A 108 -13.01 7.17 3.31
C THR A 108 -14.00 8.06 2.58
N ASN A 109 -15.27 8.04 3.00
CA ASN A 109 -16.36 8.86 2.47
C ASN A 109 -16.37 8.96 0.93
N VAL A 110 -16.41 7.82 0.26
CA VAL A 110 -16.41 7.76 -1.20
C VAL A 110 -17.78 8.10 -1.76
N SER A 111 -17.78 9.02 -2.72
CA SER A 111 -18.89 9.35 -3.60
C SER A 111 -18.39 9.35 -5.04
N LEU A 112 -18.67 8.27 -5.76
CA LEU A 112 -18.33 8.07 -7.16
C LEU A 112 -19.58 8.23 -8.03
N THR A 113 -19.48 9.03 -9.09
CA THR A 113 -20.41 8.98 -10.21
C THR A 113 -19.67 8.50 -11.45
N VAL A 114 -20.16 7.43 -12.10
CA VAL A 114 -19.54 6.87 -13.30
C VAL A 114 -20.59 6.51 -14.35
N SER A 115 -20.56 7.20 -15.49
CA SER A 115 -21.49 7.06 -16.61
C SER A 115 -22.97 7.04 -16.16
N GLY A 116 -23.33 7.94 -15.23
CA GLY A 116 -24.68 8.07 -14.67
C GLY A 116 -25.00 7.15 -13.47
N ASN A 117 -24.10 6.26 -13.07
CA ASN A 117 -24.26 5.46 -11.85
C ASN A 117 -23.72 6.19 -10.64
N GLY A 118 -24.52 6.30 -9.59
CA GLY A 118 -24.07 6.83 -8.29
C GLY A 118 -23.67 5.68 -7.37
N ILE A 119 -22.45 5.75 -6.82
CA ILE A 119 -21.90 4.74 -5.91
C ILE A 119 -21.32 5.46 -4.70
N SER A 120 -21.74 5.07 -3.49
CA SER A 120 -21.20 5.63 -2.25
C SER A 120 -20.81 4.54 -1.26
N SER A 121 -19.79 4.80 -0.46
CA SER A 121 -19.33 3.93 0.62
C SER A 121 -18.63 4.77 1.69
N ASP A 122 -18.90 4.52 2.96
CA ASP A 122 -18.29 5.27 4.06
C ASP A 122 -16.79 4.97 4.18
N PHE A 123 -16.40 3.74 3.86
CA PHE A 123 -15.04 3.26 3.93
C PHE A 123 -14.84 2.16 2.89
N LEU A 124 -13.68 2.15 2.23
CA LEU A 124 -13.20 1.04 1.41
C LEU A 124 -11.77 0.72 1.84
N MET A 125 -11.44 -0.57 1.83
CA MET A 125 -10.10 -1.04 2.09
C MET A 125 -9.83 -2.30 1.29
N ALA A 126 -8.62 -2.45 0.79
CA ALA A 126 -8.10 -3.68 0.20
C ALA A 126 -6.79 -4.06 0.89
N HIS A 127 -6.62 -5.35 1.15
CA HIS A 127 -5.38 -5.96 1.59
C HIS A 127 -4.96 -7.05 0.63
N SER A 128 -3.66 -7.11 0.37
CA SER A 128 -3.03 -8.22 -0.33
C SER A 128 -1.75 -8.63 0.39
N ASN A 129 -1.57 -9.94 0.57
CA ASN A 129 -0.38 -10.55 1.13
C ASN A 129 0.17 -11.60 0.16
N ALA A 130 1.50 -11.60 -0.01
CA ALA A 130 2.24 -12.63 -0.72
C ALA A 130 3.45 -13.07 0.13
N SER A 131 3.53 -14.37 0.43
CA SER A 131 4.53 -14.94 1.35
C SER A 131 5.20 -16.20 0.81
N CYS A 132 6.30 -16.63 1.43
CA CYS A 132 7.09 -17.77 0.98
C CYS A 132 6.59 -19.13 1.46
N GLY A 133 6.83 -20.17 0.64
CA GLY A 133 5.94 -21.33 0.56
C GLY A 133 4.79 -21.02 -0.39
N PRO A 134 5.12 -20.42 -1.55
CA PRO A 134 4.39 -19.36 -2.25
C PRO A 134 2.90 -19.40 -1.96
N ALA A 135 2.48 -18.47 -1.11
CA ALA A 135 1.11 -18.36 -0.63
C ALA A 135 0.63 -16.93 -0.81
N ILE A 136 -0.69 -16.78 -0.93
CA ILE A 136 -1.36 -15.51 -1.08
C ILE A 136 -2.58 -15.45 -0.17
N ALA A 137 -2.88 -14.26 0.33
CA ALA A 137 -4.12 -13.98 1.06
C ALA A 137 -4.57 -12.56 0.72
N GLY A 138 -5.87 -12.38 0.50
CA GLY A 138 -6.42 -11.08 0.16
C GLY A 138 -7.83 -10.91 0.68
N SER A 139 -8.19 -9.67 0.97
CA SER A 139 -9.53 -9.31 1.44
C SER A 139 -9.85 -7.86 1.09
N SER A 140 -11.13 -7.52 1.14
CA SER A 140 -11.56 -6.14 1.10
C SER A 140 -12.70 -5.89 2.07
N GLN A 141 -12.82 -4.64 2.52
CA GLN A 141 -13.92 -4.16 3.35
C GLN A 141 -14.56 -2.95 2.67
N LEU A 142 -15.87 -2.95 2.51
CA LEU A 142 -16.63 -1.80 2.02
C LEU A 142 -17.81 -1.57 2.96
N GLN A 143 -17.85 -0.42 3.64
CA GLN A 143 -18.87 -0.12 4.62
C GLN A 143 -19.99 0.75 4.05
N ASN A 144 -21.24 0.35 4.30
CA ASN A 144 -22.42 1.06 3.85
C ASN A 144 -22.42 1.31 2.33
N LEU A 145 -21.98 0.31 1.55
CA LEU A 145 -21.97 0.39 0.10
C LEU A 145 -23.39 0.56 -0.45
N VAL A 146 -23.60 1.62 -1.22
CA VAL A 146 -24.86 1.91 -1.91
C VAL A 146 -24.55 2.11 -3.39
N ILE A 147 -25.30 1.43 -4.26
CA ILE A 147 -25.21 1.58 -5.71
C ILE A 147 -26.59 1.97 -6.23
N ASN A 148 -26.69 3.11 -6.92
CA ASN A 148 -27.92 3.66 -7.47
C ASN A 148 -29.07 3.72 -6.44
N GLY A 149 -28.75 4.13 -5.21
CA GLY A 149 -29.68 4.24 -4.10
C GLY A 149 -30.07 2.91 -3.44
N GLN A 150 -29.52 1.77 -3.89
CA GLN A 150 -29.75 0.46 -3.29
C GLN A 150 -28.56 0.03 -2.42
N PRO A 151 -28.77 -0.29 -1.12
CA PRO A 151 -27.75 -0.88 -0.30
C PRO A 151 -27.30 -2.23 -0.85
N ILE A 152 -25.99 -2.46 -0.89
CA ILE A 152 -25.38 -3.70 -1.36
C ILE A 152 -24.80 -4.45 -0.16
N THR A 153 -25.22 -5.70 0.03
CA THR A 153 -24.59 -6.59 1.01
C THR A 153 -23.25 -7.08 0.47
N VAL A 154 -22.16 -6.71 1.14
CA VAL A 154 -20.81 -7.20 0.84
C VAL A 154 -20.63 -8.57 1.49
N THR A 155 -20.37 -9.58 0.67
CA THR A 155 -20.29 -10.98 1.12
C THR A 155 -18.92 -11.38 1.67
N GLY A 156 -17.88 -10.60 1.35
CA GLY A 156 -16.48 -10.94 1.63
C GLY A 156 -15.89 -11.97 0.65
N ASN A 157 -16.70 -12.64 -0.17
CA ASN A 157 -16.18 -13.55 -1.19
C ASN A 157 -15.43 -12.78 -2.28
N PRO A 158 -14.35 -13.34 -2.84
CA PRO A 158 -13.67 -12.76 -3.99
C PRO A 158 -14.61 -12.61 -5.19
N ASN A 159 -14.44 -11.52 -5.94
CA ASN A 159 -15.07 -11.26 -7.24
C ASN A 159 -16.61 -11.21 -7.19
N GLN A 160 -17.18 -10.65 -6.13
CA GLN A 160 -18.63 -10.41 -6.06
C GLN A 160 -19.03 -9.36 -7.09
N THR A 161 -20.01 -9.67 -7.95
CA THR A 161 -20.48 -8.74 -8.98
C THR A 161 -21.85 -8.14 -8.67
N VAL A 162 -22.04 -6.88 -9.06
CA VAL A 162 -23.31 -6.16 -9.06
C VAL A 162 -23.52 -5.57 -10.46
N SER A 163 -24.63 -5.92 -11.09
CA SER A 163 -24.97 -5.37 -12.40
C SER A 163 -25.36 -3.89 -12.32
N LEU A 164 -24.86 -3.11 -13.26
CA LEU A 164 -25.26 -1.72 -13.49
C LEU A 164 -26.08 -1.65 -14.79
N PRO A 165 -26.91 -0.60 -15.00
CA PRO A 165 -27.65 -0.41 -16.25
C PRO A 165 -26.79 -0.43 -17.51
N ASN A 166 -25.52 -0.02 -17.39
CA ASN A 166 -24.56 0.09 -18.48
C ASN A 166 -23.19 -0.46 -18.07
N GLY A 167 -23.12 -1.51 -17.26
CA GLY A 167 -21.83 -2.03 -16.80
C GLY A 167 -21.89 -2.99 -15.63
N THR A 168 -20.78 -3.11 -14.93
CA THR A 168 -20.62 -3.98 -13.75
C THR A 168 -19.77 -3.29 -12.70
N ALA A 169 -20.17 -3.44 -11.44
CA ALA A 169 -19.30 -3.20 -10.29
C ALA A 169 -18.85 -4.56 -9.72
N THR A 170 -17.54 -4.76 -9.58
CA THR A 170 -16.91 -5.92 -8.96
C THR A 170 -16.33 -5.51 -7.61
N ILE A 171 -16.72 -6.22 -6.57
CA ILE A 171 -16.32 -6.02 -5.17
C ILE A 171 -15.35 -7.13 -4.79
N ASN A 172 -14.29 -6.77 -4.06
CA ASN A 172 -13.23 -7.71 -3.67
C ASN A 172 -12.67 -8.44 -4.90
N GLU A 173 -12.36 -7.72 -5.97
CA GLU A 173 -11.80 -8.33 -7.16
C GLU A 173 -10.40 -8.83 -6.83
N GLN A 174 -10.16 -10.14 -6.97
CA GLN A 174 -8.88 -10.76 -6.66
C GLN A 174 -8.33 -11.47 -7.90
N THR A 175 -7.13 -11.07 -8.30
CA THR A 175 -6.41 -11.65 -9.44
C THR A 175 -5.12 -12.30 -8.92
N PRO A 176 -5.12 -13.63 -8.69
CA PRO A 176 -3.95 -14.34 -8.22
C PRO A 176 -3.01 -14.73 -9.37
N ALA A 177 -1.70 -14.67 -9.12
CA ALA A 177 -0.67 -15.21 -10.00
C ALA A 177 0.40 -15.94 -9.16
N VAL A 178 0.27 -17.27 -9.07
CA VAL A 178 1.23 -18.12 -8.34
C VAL A 178 1.90 -19.08 -9.32
N ALA A 179 3.22 -19.00 -9.43
CA ALA A 179 4.00 -19.83 -10.34
C ALA A 179 5.43 -20.02 -9.84
N GLY A 180 5.88 -21.28 -9.74
CA GLY A 180 7.25 -21.59 -9.29
C GLY A 180 7.50 -21.10 -7.87
N SER A 181 8.45 -20.18 -7.71
CA SER A 181 8.77 -19.48 -6.45
C SER A 181 8.02 -18.17 -6.26
N THR A 182 7.26 -17.73 -7.26
CA THR A 182 6.56 -16.45 -7.26
C THR A 182 5.13 -16.60 -6.74
N ALA A 183 4.74 -15.68 -5.86
CA ALA A 183 3.38 -15.46 -5.42
C ALA A 183 3.03 -13.98 -5.63
N GLU A 184 1.93 -13.71 -6.31
CA GLU A 184 1.40 -12.37 -6.51
C GLU A 184 -0.12 -12.41 -6.34
N LEU A 185 -0.64 -11.38 -5.68
CA LEU A 185 -2.06 -11.16 -5.57
C LEU A 185 -2.35 -9.67 -5.72
N ARG A 186 -3.20 -9.36 -6.70
CA ARG A 186 -3.81 -8.04 -6.84
C ARG A 186 -5.23 -8.08 -6.32
N VAL A 187 -5.55 -7.19 -5.39
CA VAL A 187 -6.89 -7.00 -4.82
C VAL A 187 -7.38 -5.59 -5.13
N VAL A 188 -8.59 -5.47 -5.69
CA VAL A 188 -9.28 -4.19 -5.85
C VAL A 188 -10.54 -4.22 -5.00
N ALA A 189 -10.70 -3.25 -4.09
CA ALA A 189 -11.89 -3.20 -3.23
C ALA A 189 -13.15 -2.99 -4.06
N LEU A 190 -13.12 -2.02 -4.98
CA LEU A 190 -14.21 -1.74 -5.92
C LEU A 190 -13.64 -1.45 -7.32
N HIS A 191 -14.04 -2.26 -8.30
CA HIS A 191 -13.75 -2.06 -9.72
C HIS A 191 -15.06 -1.85 -10.47
N VAL A 192 -15.19 -0.75 -11.20
CA VAL A 192 -16.38 -0.41 -11.97
C VAL A 192 -16.00 -0.22 -13.44
N ILE A 193 -16.61 -1.04 -14.29
CA ILE A 193 -16.51 -0.90 -15.74
C ILE A 193 -17.89 -0.51 -16.26
N THR A 194 -17.94 0.57 -17.04
CA THR A 194 -19.15 0.96 -17.78
C THR A 194 -18.93 0.89 -19.28
N ILE A 195 -19.98 0.57 -20.02
CA ILE A 195 -19.98 0.37 -21.47
C ILE A 195 -21.11 1.17 -22.12
N ASP A 196 -20.92 1.51 -23.39
CA ASP A 196 -22.00 1.97 -24.25
C ASP A 196 -22.89 0.78 -24.62
N ALA A 197 -24.18 0.86 -24.30
CA ALA A 197 -25.10 -0.26 -24.46
C ALA A 197 -25.37 -0.65 -25.93
N ILE A 198 -25.02 0.22 -26.89
CA ILE A 198 -25.25 -0.01 -28.32
C ILE A 198 -23.99 -0.62 -28.97
N THR A 199 -22.83 -0.03 -28.70
CA THR A 199 -21.56 -0.37 -29.34
C THR A 199 -20.72 -1.37 -28.54
N GLY A 200 -21.01 -1.55 -27.24
CA GLY A 200 -20.23 -2.37 -26.33
C GLY A 200 -18.88 -1.77 -25.95
N GLN A 201 -18.57 -0.54 -26.36
CA GLN A 201 -17.30 0.12 -26.04
C GLN A 201 -17.25 0.51 -24.57
N VAL A 202 -16.08 0.38 -23.94
CA VAL A 202 -15.87 0.84 -22.56
C VAL A 202 -15.92 2.37 -22.51
N LEU A 203 -16.74 2.89 -21.61
CA LEU A 203 -16.88 4.33 -21.32
C LEU A 203 -15.93 4.76 -20.20
N ALA A 204 -15.82 3.96 -19.16
CA ALA A 204 -14.90 4.18 -18.04
C ALA A 204 -14.54 2.86 -17.35
N ASP A 205 -13.30 2.80 -16.87
CA ASP A 205 -12.74 1.79 -15.97
C ASP A 205 -12.23 2.54 -14.73
N VAL A 206 -12.84 2.26 -13.58
CA VAL A 206 -12.55 2.92 -12.31
C VAL A 206 -12.24 1.86 -11.27
N GLN A 207 -11.05 1.92 -10.69
CA GLN A 207 -10.60 1.03 -9.62
C GLN A 207 -10.28 1.86 -8.38
N LEU A 208 -10.90 1.51 -7.25
CA LEU A 208 -10.69 2.14 -5.95
C LEU A 208 -10.11 1.13 -4.98
N ALA A 209 -9.13 1.58 -4.18
CA ALA A 209 -8.37 0.76 -3.23
C ALA A 209 -7.81 -0.50 -3.90
N ILE A 210 -6.71 -0.33 -4.63
CA ILE A 210 -5.89 -1.40 -5.20
C ILE A 210 -4.71 -1.73 -4.27
N ALA A 211 -4.64 -2.97 -3.80
CA ALA A 211 -3.50 -3.54 -3.09
C ALA A 211 -2.87 -4.64 -3.95
N ASP A 212 -1.61 -4.47 -4.33
CA ASP A 212 -0.87 -5.43 -5.14
C ASP A 212 0.41 -5.84 -4.41
N ALA A 213 0.51 -7.13 -4.07
CA ALA A 213 1.63 -7.71 -3.34
C ALA A 213 2.25 -8.84 -4.14
N MET A 214 3.56 -8.78 -4.35
CA MET A 214 4.34 -9.78 -5.07
C MET A 214 5.57 -10.17 -4.27
N ILE A 215 5.91 -11.46 -4.28
CA ILE A 215 7.20 -11.97 -3.80
C ILE A 215 7.70 -13.08 -4.73
N ASP A 216 8.99 -13.08 -5.03
CA ASP A 216 9.71 -14.21 -5.64
C ASP A 216 10.66 -14.80 -4.61
N CYS A 217 10.32 -16.00 -4.13
CA CYS A 217 10.94 -16.61 -2.97
C CYS A 217 12.29 -17.23 -3.29
N GLN A 218 13.33 -16.76 -2.60
CA GLN A 218 14.67 -17.32 -2.67
C GLN A 218 15.22 -17.59 -1.25
N PRO A 219 16.21 -18.48 -1.08
CA PRO A 219 16.75 -18.80 0.23
C PRO A 219 17.49 -17.61 0.89
N GLY A 220 16.87 -16.98 1.88
CA GLY A 220 17.48 -15.90 2.64
C GLY A 220 16.53 -15.32 3.68
N SER A 221 17.01 -14.34 4.45
CA SER A 221 16.16 -13.50 5.29
C SER A 221 15.82 -12.21 4.54
N GLY A 222 14.65 -11.63 4.82
CA GLY A 222 14.28 -10.29 4.36
C GLY A 222 15.28 -9.21 4.77
N PRO A 223 15.19 -7.99 4.19
CA PRO A 223 15.98 -6.85 4.65
C PRO A 223 15.68 -6.54 6.12
N PRO A 224 16.61 -5.93 6.89
CA PRO A 224 16.27 -5.39 8.20
C PRO A 224 15.19 -4.30 8.08
N GLY A 225 14.48 -4.03 9.16
CA GLY A 225 13.40 -3.05 9.20
C GLY A 225 12.24 -3.51 10.06
N ASP A 226 11.42 -2.56 10.47
CA ASP A 226 10.18 -2.77 11.20
C ASP A 226 9.14 -1.85 10.59
N ALA A 227 7.89 -2.28 10.55
CA ALA A 227 6.80 -1.46 10.04
C ALA A 227 5.52 -1.72 10.82
N THR A 228 4.67 -0.70 10.89
CA THR A 228 3.27 -0.82 11.29
C THR A 228 2.44 0.00 10.32
N THR A 229 1.48 -0.65 9.68
CA THR A 229 0.57 -0.02 8.71
C THR A 229 -0.87 -0.12 9.23
N GLY A 230 -1.73 0.78 8.77
CA GLY A 230 -3.14 0.62 9.03
C GLY A 230 -3.98 1.76 8.48
N GLY A 231 -5.26 1.46 8.32
CA GLY A 231 -6.26 2.44 7.93
C GLY A 231 -7.60 2.02 8.48
N GLY A 232 -8.49 2.98 8.68
CA GLY A 232 -9.76 2.67 9.31
C GLY A 232 -10.49 3.89 9.83
N TRP A 233 -11.40 3.62 10.77
CA TRP A 233 -12.08 4.66 11.51
C TRP A 233 -12.39 4.26 12.94
N ILE A 234 -12.44 5.25 13.82
CA ILE A 234 -12.89 5.14 15.20
C ILE A 234 -14.12 6.01 15.44
N PRO A 235 -15.03 5.64 16.35
CA PRO A 235 -16.04 6.58 16.84
C PRO A 235 -15.36 7.74 17.58
N VAL A 236 -15.80 8.97 17.34
CA VAL A 236 -15.30 10.15 18.06
C VAL A 236 -16.25 10.59 19.17
N ALA A 237 -15.70 10.96 20.32
CA ALA A 237 -16.46 11.43 21.47
C ALA A 237 -16.29 12.96 21.67
N PRO A 238 -17.30 13.68 22.17
CA PRO A 238 -18.64 13.24 22.57
C PRO A 238 -19.68 13.19 21.43
N GLY A 239 -19.32 13.60 20.21
CA GLY A 239 -20.26 13.82 19.10
C GLY A 239 -20.86 12.55 18.48
N GLY A 240 -20.20 11.40 18.63
CA GLY A 240 -20.66 10.12 18.09
C GLY A 240 -20.43 9.95 16.59
N GLY A 241 -19.72 10.88 15.94
CA GLY A 241 -19.30 10.75 14.55
C GLY A 241 -18.12 9.82 14.34
N LYS A 242 -17.42 10.01 13.22
CA LYS A 242 -16.29 9.18 12.79
C LYS A 242 -15.01 9.99 12.72
N GLY A 243 -13.93 9.40 13.21
CA GLY A 243 -12.55 9.82 12.97
C GLY A 243 -11.91 8.81 12.04
N THR A 244 -11.66 9.18 10.78
CA THR A 244 -11.07 8.29 9.78
C THR A 244 -9.58 8.52 9.65
N PHE A 245 -8.79 7.47 9.43
CA PHE A 245 -7.34 7.59 9.40
C PHE A 245 -6.66 6.64 8.40
N GLY A 246 -5.43 7.01 8.06
CA GLY A 246 -4.40 6.16 7.47
C GLY A 246 -3.09 6.43 8.18
N VAL A 247 -2.35 5.39 8.50
CA VAL A 247 -1.15 5.48 9.32
C VAL A 247 -0.10 4.49 8.87
N GLU A 248 1.14 4.94 8.91
CA GLU A 248 2.32 4.14 8.73
C GLU A 248 3.45 4.69 9.62
N GLY A 249 4.16 3.80 10.28
CA GLY A 249 5.51 4.05 10.79
C GLY A 249 6.42 2.91 10.37
N ALA A 250 7.58 3.24 9.80
CA ALA A 250 8.51 2.23 9.32
C ALA A 250 9.97 2.67 9.46
N TYR A 251 10.85 1.71 9.70
CA TYR A 251 12.29 1.85 9.50
C TYR A 251 12.69 1.17 8.19
N GLN A 252 13.18 1.97 7.24
CA GLN A 252 13.73 1.46 5.99
C GLN A 252 14.95 0.57 6.23
N PRO A 253 15.34 -0.24 5.23
CA PRO A 253 16.54 -1.08 5.32
C PRO A 253 17.84 -0.32 5.64
N ASP A 254 17.90 0.99 5.34
CA ASP A 254 19.04 1.87 5.67
C ASP A 254 18.95 2.50 7.07
N GLY A 255 17.89 2.19 7.83
CA GLY A 255 17.60 2.71 9.16
C GLY A 255 16.93 4.08 9.18
N THR A 256 16.58 4.66 8.02
CA THR A 256 15.83 5.91 7.97
C THR A 256 14.38 5.69 8.40
N LEU A 257 13.82 6.68 9.09
CA LEU A 257 12.42 6.68 9.51
C LEU A 257 11.55 7.20 8.36
N ALA A 258 10.51 6.46 8.03
CA ALA A 258 9.50 6.82 7.05
C ALA A 258 8.09 6.49 7.58
N GLY A 259 7.09 6.91 6.82
CA GLY A 259 5.70 6.82 7.22
C GLY A 259 4.91 8.11 7.00
N HIS A 260 3.62 8.00 7.24
CA HIS A 260 2.69 9.11 7.21
C HIS A 260 1.52 8.91 8.17
N VAL A 261 0.85 10.01 8.48
CA VAL A 261 -0.45 10.01 9.16
C VAL A 261 -1.38 10.95 8.41
N VAL A 262 -2.55 10.44 8.03
CA VAL A 262 -3.70 11.25 7.64
C VAL A 262 -4.85 10.94 8.58
N TYR A 263 -5.53 11.97 9.07
CA TYR A 263 -6.66 11.84 9.98
C TYR A 263 -7.71 12.90 9.67
N ILE A 264 -8.98 12.51 9.71
CA ILE A 264 -10.12 13.42 9.56
C ILE A 264 -11.14 13.11 10.65
N ASP A 265 -11.38 14.08 11.52
CA ASP A 265 -12.57 14.09 12.38
C ASP A 265 -13.71 14.78 11.64
N HIS A 266 -14.74 14.00 11.30
CA HIS A 266 -15.87 14.48 10.51
C HIS A 266 -16.87 15.31 11.34
N ASP A 267 -16.84 15.26 12.67
CA ASP A 267 -17.75 16.05 13.52
C ASP A 267 -17.34 17.52 13.59
N ILE A 268 -16.04 17.78 13.58
CA ILE A 268 -15.47 19.13 13.70
C ILE A 268 -14.70 19.59 12.45
N ASP A 269 -14.73 18.80 11.37
CA ASP A 269 -13.97 19.01 10.13
C ASP A 269 -12.48 19.29 10.39
N LEU A 270 -11.87 18.53 11.33
CA LEU A 270 -10.45 18.61 11.63
C LEU A 270 -9.69 17.65 10.72
N LYS A 271 -8.84 18.19 9.84
CA LYS A 271 -8.01 17.42 8.91
C LYS A 271 -6.55 17.56 9.30
N VAL A 272 -5.90 16.42 9.54
CA VAL A 272 -4.51 16.34 9.97
C VAL A 272 -3.72 15.55 8.95
N GLN A 273 -2.66 16.13 8.42
CA GLN A 273 -1.73 15.45 7.53
C GLN A 273 -0.31 15.66 8.01
N SER A 274 0.41 14.56 8.21
CA SER A 274 1.81 14.57 8.59
C SER A 274 2.67 15.27 7.55
N THR A 275 3.64 16.03 8.03
CA THR A 275 4.71 16.65 7.22
C THR A 275 6.06 15.98 7.46
N GLY A 276 6.20 15.17 8.51
CA GLY A 276 7.39 14.39 8.79
C GLY A 276 7.22 13.50 10.03
N MET A 277 7.86 12.33 9.99
CA MET A 277 7.95 11.42 11.13
C MET A 277 9.16 11.80 12.00
N THR A 278 9.01 11.73 13.32
CA THR A 278 10.08 12.08 14.29
C THR A 278 10.47 10.92 15.20
N ASN A 279 9.54 9.99 15.45
CA ASN A 279 9.80 8.80 16.25
C ASN A 279 8.85 7.66 15.84
N PHE A 280 9.36 6.43 15.86
CA PHE A 280 8.57 5.22 15.70
C PHE A 280 9.10 4.15 16.64
N VAL A 281 8.23 3.65 17.51
CA VAL A 281 8.54 2.53 18.40
C VAL A 281 7.66 1.35 17.97
N PRO A 282 8.21 0.36 17.25
CA PRO A 282 7.43 -0.79 16.78
C PRO A 282 7.07 -1.73 17.93
N GLY A 283 5.89 -2.32 17.84
CA GLY A 283 5.42 -3.39 18.72
C GLY A 283 3.97 -3.74 18.41
N CYS A 284 3.39 -4.74 19.08
CA CYS A 284 1.94 -4.97 18.98
C CYS A 284 1.14 -3.74 19.44
N THR A 285 1.74 -2.86 20.23
CA THR A 285 1.35 -1.46 20.35
C THR A 285 2.49 -0.60 19.83
N SER A 286 2.26 0.07 18.70
CA SER A 286 3.22 0.95 18.06
C SER A 286 2.95 2.41 18.43
N HIS A 287 4.02 3.16 18.68
CA HIS A 287 3.97 4.61 18.91
C HIS A 287 4.59 5.34 17.71
N ILE A 288 3.88 6.32 17.16
CA ILE A 288 4.31 7.10 16.00
C ILE A 288 4.13 8.58 16.33
N ASP A 289 5.21 9.34 16.31
CA ASP A 289 5.21 10.77 16.62
C ASP A 289 5.75 11.56 15.43
N GLY A 290 5.20 12.74 15.19
CA GLY A 290 5.64 13.56 14.07
C GLY A 290 5.12 15.00 14.07
N THR A 291 5.48 15.70 13.00
CA THR A 291 4.93 17.02 12.68
C THR A 291 3.82 16.87 11.66
N ALA A 292 2.81 17.75 11.71
CA ALA A 292 1.69 17.75 10.79
C ALA A 292 1.19 19.17 10.51
N THR A 293 0.25 19.26 9.58
CA THR A 293 -0.67 20.38 9.49
C THR A 293 -2.06 19.94 9.93
N ALA A 294 -2.72 20.73 10.78
CA ALA A 294 -4.11 20.60 11.16
C ALA A 294 -4.89 21.76 10.54
N ASN A 295 -5.72 21.50 9.52
CA ASN A 295 -6.39 22.54 8.73
C ASN A 295 -5.42 23.65 8.29
N SER A 296 -4.24 23.22 7.77
CA SER A 296 -3.11 24.06 7.35
C SER A 296 -2.30 24.73 8.46
N ALA A 297 -2.68 24.64 9.74
CA ALA A 297 -1.86 25.14 10.86
C ALA A 297 -0.81 24.10 11.26
N PRO A 298 0.48 24.47 11.46
CA PRO A 298 1.50 23.52 11.89
C PRO A 298 1.24 23.04 13.32
N VAL A 299 1.32 21.72 13.54
CA VAL A 299 1.12 21.05 14.83
C VAL A 299 2.06 19.85 14.96
N THR A 300 2.09 19.24 16.14
CA THR A 300 2.65 17.91 16.35
C THR A 300 1.54 16.89 16.58
N PHE A 301 1.82 15.62 16.33
CA PHE A 301 0.90 14.54 16.63
C PHE A 301 1.63 13.41 17.39
N ASN A 302 0.87 12.71 18.22
CA ASN A 302 1.27 11.45 18.83
C ASN A 302 0.16 10.45 18.49
N VAL A 303 0.53 9.38 17.79
CA VAL A 303 -0.37 8.29 17.40
C VAL A 303 0.06 7.02 18.12
N ILE A 304 -0.94 6.30 18.64
CA ILE A 304 -0.76 4.96 19.18
C ILE A 304 -1.72 4.05 18.44
N VAL A 305 -1.19 2.96 17.91
CA VAL A 305 -1.99 1.90 17.29
C VAL A 305 -1.68 0.58 17.96
N THR A 306 -2.71 -0.25 18.14
CA THR A 306 -2.55 -1.60 18.69
C THR A 306 -3.19 -2.60 17.75
N ASP A 307 -2.39 -3.58 17.33
CA ASP A 307 -2.79 -4.75 16.57
C ASP A 307 -3.16 -5.86 17.58
N HIS A 308 -4.43 -6.29 17.57
CA HIS A 308 -4.97 -7.37 18.39
C HIS A 308 -5.22 -8.65 17.57
N GLY A 309 -4.46 -8.81 16.49
CA GLY A 309 -4.53 -9.96 15.58
C GLY A 309 -5.68 -9.88 14.59
N GLU A 310 -5.69 -10.84 13.68
CA GLU A 310 -6.62 -10.86 12.56
C GLU A 310 -7.89 -11.69 12.86
N PRO A 311 -9.08 -11.21 12.46
CA PRO A 311 -9.34 -9.96 11.73
C PRO A 311 -9.23 -8.72 12.63
N GLY A 312 -8.68 -7.61 12.11
CA GLY A 312 -8.39 -6.35 12.82
C GLY A 312 -9.59 -5.57 13.41
N THR A 313 -10.72 -6.23 13.58
CA THR A 313 -11.94 -5.73 14.25
C THR A 313 -11.74 -5.39 15.73
N SER A 314 -10.68 -5.90 16.36
CA SER A 314 -10.33 -5.58 17.76
C SER A 314 -9.22 -4.55 17.87
N ASP A 315 -8.61 -4.14 16.76
CA ASP A 315 -7.51 -3.19 16.75
C ASP A 315 -7.94 -1.84 17.29
N THR A 316 -6.97 -1.04 17.72
CA THR A 316 -7.23 0.30 18.27
C THR A 316 -6.36 1.36 17.65
N PHE A 317 -6.91 2.57 17.61
CA PHE A 317 -6.22 3.77 17.18
C PHE A 317 -6.45 4.89 18.19
N SER A 318 -5.41 5.67 18.45
CA SER A 318 -5.45 6.88 19.26
C SER A 318 -4.61 7.96 18.61
N ILE A 319 -5.10 9.20 18.65
CA ILE A 319 -4.39 10.40 18.20
C ILE A 319 -4.48 11.50 19.26
N VAL A 320 -3.36 12.18 19.48
CA VAL A 320 -3.26 13.37 20.33
C VAL A 320 -2.58 14.49 19.55
N ILE A 321 -3.17 15.68 19.57
CA ILE A 321 -2.63 16.92 19.00
C ILE A 321 -2.51 17.94 20.13
N PRO A 322 -1.34 18.02 20.80
CA PRO A 322 -1.18 18.80 22.02
C PRO A 322 -1.53 20.28 21.85
N GLU A 323 -1.18 20.90 20.73
CA GLU A 323 -1.41 22.32 20.46
C GLU A 323 -2.89 22.68 20.37
N LEU A 324 -3.74 21.71 20.05
CA LEU A 324 -5.19 21.89 19.96
C LEU A 324 -5.91 21.40 21.23
N GLY A 325 -5.21 20.78 22.17
CA GLY A 325 -5.82 20.05 23.28
C GLY A 325 -6.76 18.93 22.80
N TYR A 326 -6.48 18.38 21.61
CA TYR A 326 -7.33 17.42 20.94
C TYR A 326 -6.83 15.99 21.20
N SER A 327 -7.75 15.09 21.55
CA SER A 327 -7.46 13.68 21.75
C SER A 327 -8.68 12.83 21.39
N GLN A 328 -8.47 11.79 20.60
CA GLN A 328 -9.46 10.76 20.31
C GLN A 328 -8.80 9.38 20.34
N SER A 329 -9.57 8.39 20.77
CA SER A 329 -9.13 7.00 20.80
C SER A 329 -10.33 6.06 20.70
N GLY A 330 -10.16 4.90 20.07
CA GLY A 330 -11.20 3.89 20.04
C GLY A 330 -10.75 2.58 19.41
N THR A 331 -11.58 1.55 19.60
CA THR A 331 -11.54 0.34 18.78
C THR A 331 -12.02 0.66 17.37
N LEU A 332 -11.43 0.02 16.37
CA LEU A 332 -11.79 0.25 14.97
C LEU A 332 -13.25 -0.16 14.71
N GLY A 333 -14.04 0.77 14.17
CA GLY A 333 -15.36 0.45 13.61
C GLY A 333 -15.27 -0.16 12.20
N GLY A 334 -14.08 -0.11 11.61
CA GLY A 334 -13.70 -0.60 10.30
C GLY A 334 -12.23 -0.32 10.05
N GLY A 335 -11.59 -1.15 9.24
CA GLY A 335 -10.15 -1.09 9.01
C GLY A 335 -9.37 -2.25 9.63
N ASN A 336 -8.06 -2.09 9.64
CA ASN A 336 -7.10 -3.03 10.19
C ASN A 336 -5.81 -2.28 10.56
N ILE A 337 -5.12 -2.73 11.60
CA ILE A 337 -3.73 -2.42 11.90
C ILE A 337 -2.92 -3.69 11.64
N LYS A 338 -1.76 -3.55 11.00
CA LYS A 338 -0.84 -4.64 10.75
C LYS A 338 0.54 -4.29 11.26
N VAL A 339 1.01 -5.02 12.25
CA VAL A 339 2.41 -4.99 12.67
C VAL A 339 3.17 -6.04 11.86
N HIS A 340 4.25 -5.62 11.20
CA HIS A 340 5.05 -6.50 10.36
C HIS A 340 6.12 -7.20 11.23
N ARG A 341 6.41 -8.47 10.93
CA ARG A 341 7.37 -9.36 11.64
C ARG A 341 7.02 -9.78 13.06
N LEU A 342 5.93 -9.26 13.63
CA LEU A 342 5.41 -9.69 14.92
C LEU A 342 4.07 -10.37 14.72
N HIS A 343 3.79 -11.38 15.54
CA HIS A 343 2.48 -12.00 15.60
C HIS A 343 1.77 -11.51 16.87
N CYS A 344 0.77 -10.65 16.67
CA CYS A 344 -0.02 -10.07 17.74
C CYS A 344 -1.28 -10.90 18.03
N GLN A 345 -1.79 -10.81 19.26
CA GLN A 345 -2.90 -11.62 19.78
C GLN A 345 -3.86 -10.77 20.60
#